data_AF-A0A2T7B4Q4-F1
#
_entry.id   AF-A0A2T7B4Q4-F1
#
_cell.length_a   1.000
_cell.length_b   1.000
_cell.length_c   1.000
_cell.angle_alpha   90.00
_cell.angle_beta   90.00
_cell.angle_gamma   90.00
#
_symmetry.space_group_name_H-M   'P 1'
#
loop_
_entity.id
_entity.type
_entity.pdbx_description
1 polymer ?
#
loop_
_entity_poly.entity_id
_entity_poly.type
_entity_poly.pdbx_seq_one_letter_code
_entity_poly.pdbx_strand_id
1 'polypeptide(L)'
;MVEVHTREYPDLKMQAEFTPGIKPGRNGPSVNNQLNVLKSEVSIRLFSQLNDKRCIGFSLDGAGYVDYYYLAANQVGFIFQSNP
;
A
#
# COMPACT_ATOMS: atom_id res chain seq x y z
N MET A 1 -3.88 7.44 10.43
CA MET A 1 -2.71 6.54 10.38
C MET A 1 -3.20 5.16 10.72
N VAL A 2 -2.73 4.14 10.01
CA VAL A 2 -3.15 2.74 10.17
C VAL A 2 -1.93 1.85 10.28
N GLU A 3 -2.06 0.74 11.01
CA GLU A 3 -1.04 -0.31 11.03
C GLU A 3 -1.25 -1.23 9.84
N VAL A 4 -0.17 -1.58 9.15
CA VAL A 4 -0.21 -2.48 8.00
C VAL A 4 0.85 -3.56 8.07
N HIS A 5 0.56 -4.70 7.47
CA HIS A 5 1.55 -5.74 7.19
C HIS A 5 1.25 -6.37 5.83
N THR A 6 2.26 -6.96 5.19
CA THR A 6 2.07 -7.65 3.92
C THR A 6 1.64 -9.09 4.16
N ARG A 7 0.96 -9.68 3.18
CA ARG A 7 0.57 -11.10 3.23
C ARG A 7 1.78 -12.03 3.41
N GLU A 8 2.91 -11.70 2.80
CA GLU A 8 4.15 -12.48 2.90
C GLU A 8 4.80 -12.40 4.28
N TYR A 9 4.59 -11.30 5.01
CA TYR A 9 5.23 -11.04 6.31
C TYR A 9 4.21 -10.47 7.32
N PRO A 10 3.28 -11.29 7.83
CA PRO A 10 2.22 -10.82 8.72
C PRO A 10 2.72 -10.29 10.07
N ASP A 11 3.88 -10.76 10.53
CA ASP A 11 4.51 -10.32 11.77
C ASP A 11 5.25 -8.98 11.63
N LEU A 12 5.51 -8.53 10.39
CA LEU A 12 6.25 -7.29 10.10
C LEU A 12 5.29 -6.11 9.94
N LYS A 13 4.86 -5.57 11.08
CA LYS A 13 3.99 -4.41 11.17
C LYS A 13 4.71 -3.11 10.81
N MET A 14 4.03 -2.25 10.08
CA MET A 14 4.49 -0.94 9.61
C MET A 14 3.38 0.10 9.80
N GLN A 15 3.75 1.37 9.85
CA GLN A 15 2.78 2.47 9.89
C GLN A 15 2.54 3.01 8.49
N ALA A 16 1.29 3.33 8.17
CA ALA A 16 0.92 3.91 6.89
C ALA A 16 -0.13 5.02 7.02
N GLU A 17 -0.09 5.95 6.07
CA GLU A 17 -1.18 6.89 5.84
C GLU A 17 -2.12 6.29 4.79
N PHE A 18 -3.40 6.12 5.16
CA PHE A 18 -4.44 5.62 4.28
C PHE A 18 -5.27 6.79 3.78
N THR A 19 -5.39 6.91 2.46
CA THR A 19 -6.25 7.90 1.81
C THR A 19 -7.30 7.17 0.99
N PRO A 20 -8.59 7.19 1.39
CA PRO A 20 -9.64 6.60 0.60
C PRO A 20 -9.81 7.38 -0.71
N GLY A 21 -10.10 6.67 -1.80
CA GLY A 21 -10.23 7.29 -3.11
C GLY A 21 -11.18 6.53 -4.02
N ILE A 22 -11.74 7.24 -4.99
CA ILE A 22 -12.62 6.70 -6.02
C ILE A 22 -12.14 7.26 -7.36
N LYS A 23 -12.03 6.42 -8.39
CA LYS A 23 -11.76 6.86 -9.76
C LYS A 23 -12.94 6.57 -10.69
N PRO A 24 -13.31 7.50 -11.59
CA PRO A 24 -14.27 7.21 -12.64
C PRO A 24 -13.74 6.12 -13.56
N GLY A 25 -14.58 5.12 -13.86
CA GLY A 25 -14.25 4.05 -14.78
C GLY A 25 -15.36 3.85 -15.81
N ARG A 26 -15.07 3.08 -16.86
CA ARG A 26 -16.02 2.75 -17.93
C ARG A 26 -17.31 2.10 -17.42
N ASN A 27 -17.24 1.36 -16.31
CA ASN A 27 -18.36 0.65 -15.69
C ASN A 27 -18.88 1.34 -14.41
N GLY A 28 -18.60 2.64 -14.26
CA GLY A 28 -18.91 3.42 -13.06
C GLY A 28 -17.70 3.66 -12.16
N PRO A 29 -17.90 4.35 -11.03
CA PRO A 29 -16.83 4.65 -10.09
C PRO A 29 -16.25 3.36 -9.48
N SER A 30 -14.92 3.31 -9.34
CA SER A 30 -14.21 2.18 -8.73
C SER A 30 -13.34 2.65 -7.58
N VAL A 31 -13.18 1.80 -6.57
CA VAL A 31 -12.31 2.09 -5.41
C VAL A 31 -10.88 2.26 -5.90
N ASN A 32 -10.25 3.33 -5.43
CA ASN A 32 -8.90 3.71 -5.78
C ASN A 32 -8.20 4.29 -4.54
N ASN A 33 -8.04 3.46 -3.52
CA ASN A 33 -7.42 3.87 -2.26
C ASN A 33 -5.91 3.96 -2.44
N GLN A 34 -5.30 4.94 -1.76
CA GLN A 34 -3.87 5.09 -1.69
C GLN A 34 -3.38 4.71 -0.29
N LEU A 35 -2.23 4.04 -0.24
CA LEU A 35 -1.52 3.71 0.98
C LEU A 35 -0.09 4.26 0.87
N ASN A 36 0.29 5.17 1.77
CA ASN A 36 1.67 5.65 1.90
C ASN A 36 2.31 4.98 3.11
N VAL A 37 3.03 3.89 2.89
CA VAL A 37 3.74 3.17 3.97
C VAL A 37 4.96 3.98 4.35
N LEU A 38 5.00 4.44 5.61
CA LEU A 38 6.06 5.30 6.11
C LEU A 38 7.39 4.56 6.12
N LYS A 39 8.47 5.27 5.83
CA LYS A 39 9.82 4.71 5.93
C LYS A 39 10.13 4.31 7.38
N SER A 40 10.52 3.07 7.52
CA SER A 40 11.07 2.43 8.71
C SER A 40 12.11 1.42 8.25
N GLU A 41 12.90 0.86 9.16
CA GLU A 41 13.86 -0.19 8.80
C GLU A 41 13.18 -1.36 8.07
N VAL A 42 11.99 -1.76 8.55
CA VAL A 42 11.16 -2.81 7.96
C VAL A 42 10.73 -2.45 6.53
N SER A 43 10.06 -1.31 6.35
CA SER A 43 9.52 -0.93 5.02
C SER A 43 10.63 -0.66 4.01
N ILE A 44 11.76 -0.11 4.43
CA ILE A 44 12.93 0.09 3.56
C ILE A 44 13.48 -1.25 3.08
N ARG A 45 13.64 -2.22 3.99
CA ARG A 45 14.13 -3.56 3.63
C ARG A 45 13.20 -4.27 2.66
N LEU A 46 11.88 -4.13 2.84
CA LEU A 46 10.89 -4.79 2.00
C LEU A 46 10.71 -4.12 0.64
N PHE A 47 10.79 -2.78 0.56
CA PHE A 47 10.26 -2.05 -0.59
C PHE A 47 11.28 -1.26 -1.42
N SER A 48 12.52 -1.11 -0.94
CA SER A 48 13.56 -0.31 -1.64
C SER A 48 13.95 -0.79 -3.04
N GLN A 49 13.69 -2.06 -3.36
CA GLN A 49 14.04 -2.67 -4.64
C GLN A 49 12.81 -3.01 -5.50
N LEU A 50 11.63 -2.51 -5.15
CA LEU A 50 10.44 -2.71 -5.96
C LEU A 50 10.51 -1.90 -7.24
N ASN A 51 9.94 -2.46 -8.29
CA ASN A 51 9.66 -1.76 -9.53
C ASN A 51 8.19 -1.35 -9.60
N ASP A 52 7.93 -0.32 -10.40
CA ASP A 52 6.58 0.15 -10.68
C ASP A 52 5.74 -1.03 -11.19
N LYS A 53 4.48 -1.13 -10.73
CA LYS A 53 3.49 -2.19 -11.02
C LYS A 53 3.59 -3.46 -10.17
N ARG A 54 4.53 -3.59 -9.24
CA ARG A 54 4.51 -4.74 -8.31
C ARG A 54 3.27 -4.71 -7.42
N CYS A 55 2.51 -5.80 -7.42
CA CYS A 55 1.32 -5.96 -6.58
C CYS A 55 1.69 -6.57 -5.23
N ILE A 56 1.15 -6.01 -4.15
CA ILE A 56 1.37 -6.41 -2.76
C ILE A 56 0.03 -6.43 -2.03
N GLY A 57 -0.30 -7.55 -1.42
CA GLY A 57 -1.47 -7.68 -0.54
C GLY A 57 -1.16 -7.11 0.85
N PHE A 58 -1.89 -6.08 1.26
CA PHE A 58 -1.81 -5.47 2.58
C PHE A 58 -3.04 -5.80 3.42
N SER A 59 -2.82 -6.10 4.70
CA SER A 59 -3.86 -6.03 5.73
C SER A 59 -3.73 -4.69 6.45
N LEU A 60 -4.84 -3.99 6.64
CA LEU A 60 -4.91 -2.71 7.36
C LEU A 60 -5.63 -2.96 8.70
N ASP A 61 -5.00 -2.61 9.82
CA ASP A 61 -5.52 -2.77 11.19
C ASP A 61 -6.06 -4.18 11.51
N GLY A 62 -5.45 -5.22 10.92
CA GLY A 62 -5.86 -6.62 11.10
C GLY A 62 -7.10 -7.05 10.30
N ALA A 63 -7.57 -6.22 9.36
CA ALA A 63 -8.65 -6.58 8.44
C ALA A 63 -8.18 -7.60 7.36
N GLY A 64 -9.08 -7.92 6.42
CA GLY A 64 -8.74 -8.76 5.27
C GLY A 64 -7.67 -8.13 4.37
N TYR A 65 -7.01 -8.98 3.57
CA TYR A 65 -6.00 -8.51 2.62
C TYR A 65 -6.63 -7.83 1.40
N VAL A 66 -6.10 -6.67 1.05
CA VAL A 66 -6.43 -5.93 -0.17
C VAL A 66 -5.16 -5.74 -0.98
N ASP A 67 -5.26 -5.97 -2.29
CA ASP A 67 -4.13 -5.83 -3.20
C ASP A 67 -3.91 -4.35 -3.55
N TYR A 68 -2.66 -3.91 -3.42
CA TYR A 68 -2.20 -2.59 -3.86
C TYR A 68 -1.00 -2.73 -4.80
N TYR A 69 -0.90 -1.81 -5.75
CA TYR A 69 0.19 -1.73 -6.71
C TYR A 69 1.16 -0.64 -6.29
N TYR A 70 2.45 -0.96 -6.27
CA TYR A 70 3.50 0.01 -6.01
C TYR A 70 3.56 1.05 -7.14
N LEU A 71 3.53 2.33 -6.75
CA LEU A 71 3.58 3.47 -7.65
C LEU A 71 4.92 4.17 -7.65
N ALA A 72 5.42 4.51 -6.46
CA ALA A 72 6.64 5.32 -6.30
C ALA A 72 7.11 5.30 -4.84
N ALA A 73 8.32 5.78 -4.61
CA ALA A 73 8.81 6.16 -3.28
C ALA A 73 9.17 7.65 -3.28
N ASN A 74 8.92 8.32 -2.17
CA ASN A 74 9.34 9.72 -1.95
C ASN A 74 10.21 9.83 -0.70
N GLN A 75 10.42 11.04 -0.17
CA GLN A 75 11.21 11.23 1.05
C GLN A 75 10.56 10.59 2.29
N VAL A 76 9.22 10.55 2.34
CA VAL A 76 8.40 10.12 3.48
C VAL A 76 8.14 8.60 3.49
N GLY A 77 7.81 8.02 2.34
CA GLY A 77 7.27 6.66 2.29
C GLY A 77 7.25 6.02 0.91
N PHE A 78 6.64 4.85 0.87
CA PHE A 78 6.38 4.04 -0.32
C PHE A 78 4.88 4.12 -0.63
N ILE A 79 4.55 4.56 -1.84
CA ILE A 79 3.18 4.86 -2.27
C ILE A 79 2.62 3.66 -3.04
N PHE A 80 1.45 3.21 -2.62
CA PHE A 80 0.72 2.11 -3.24
C PHE A 80 -0.72 2.51 -3.55
N GLN A 81 -1.30 1.90 -4.58
CA GLN A 81 -2.64 2.22 -5.07
C GLN A 81 -3.44 0.95 -5.33
N SER A 82 -4.69 0.86 -4.85
CA SER A 82 -5.51 -0.36 -5.03
C SER A 82 -5.96 -0.59 -6.48
N ASN A 83 -5.99 0.47 -7.29
CA ASN A 83 -6.44 0.41 -8.68
C ASN A 83 -5.77 1.54 -9.50
N PRO A 84 -4.46 1.46 -9.79
CA PRO A 84 -3.74 2.50 -10.51
C PRO A 84 -4.26 2.77 -11.93
#